data_AF-A0A969L5A0-F1
#
_entry.id   AF-A0A969L5A0-F1
#
_cell.length_a   1.000
_cell.length_b   1.000
_cell.length_c   1.000
_cell.angle_alpha   90.00
_cell.angle_beta   90.00
_cell.angle_gamma   90.00
#
_symmetry.space_group_name_H-M   'P 1'
#
loop_
_entity.id
_entity.type
_entity.pdbx_description
1 polymer ?
#
loop_
_entity_poly.entity_id
_entity_poly.type
_entity_poly.pdbx_seq_one_letter_code
_entity_poly.pdbx_strand_id
1 'polypeptide(L)'
;MGRAGGLAGYRYIKENRFSFLFFTALTLAVSLIAHPNVLLYLPVFVYLIWQKLRAEPEIWRRQWPWLAAGGLIFAGLTALFYVPYLTDPEIGLVYQYFASERVGEALLYNLVWNIFVEDTLYTTYYHAPVLVALLAWLLGRHFAQWGWRGWVLLIGLSLAIISTVAAPAAWIIAKVNLAFVPYALLSLAFMALPRTSVEIKTIFLWFSLPLGALVFLAKDASNHIQIAYTGWALLAALALVDLWNYLNIADNRKTLPPSTVYRLPSTTGRYCCLPCPRRPAHPLLPVPLLRRPGDNLLAGQA
;
A
#
# COMPACT_ATOMS: atom_id res chain seq x y z
N MET A 1 -2.46 -6.26 12.15
CA MET A 1 -1.93 -7.49 11.53
C MET A 1 -1.85 -7.44 9.99
N GLY A 2 -2.74 -6.73 9.28
CA GLY A 2 -2.65 -6.59 7.80
C GLY A 2 -1.31 -6.07 7.25
N ARG A 3 -0.53 -5.30 8.04
CA ARG A 3 0.82 -4.85 7.69
C ARG A 3 1.80 -5.99 7.38
N ALA A 4 1.73 -7.08 8.16
CA ALA A 4 2.61 -8.25 7.97
C ALA A 4 2.29 -8.99 6.67
N GLY A 5 0.99 -9.14 6.34
CA GLY A 5 0.55 -9.73 5.09
C GLY A 5 0.98 -8.91 3.87
N GLY A 6 0.90 -7.58 3.96
CA GLY A 6 1.40 -6.68 2.91
C GLY A 6 2.90 -6.78 2.70
N LEU A 7 3.69 -6.86 3.77
CA LEU A 7 5.15 -7.05 3.67
C LEU A 7 5.50 -8.41 3.05
N ALA A 8 4.86 -9.49 3.48
CA ALA A 8 5.07 -10.81 2.90
C ALA A 8 4.68 -10.84 1.41
N GLY A 9 3.55 -10.23 1.05
CA GLY A 9 3.11 -10.11 -0.34
C GLY A 9 4.08 -9.30 -1.19
N TYR A 10 4.64 -8.23 -0.65
CA TYR A 10 5.68 -7.44 -1.31
C TYR A 10 6.97 -8.23 -1.51
N ARG A 11 7.46 -8.94 -0.49
CA ARG A 11 8.65 -9.80 -0.59
C ARG A 11 8.44 -10.95 -1.57
N TYR A 12 7.25 -11.53 -1.60
CA TYR A 12 6.86 -12.51 -2.62
C TYR A 12 7.08 -11.95 -4.04
N ILE A 13 6.68 -10.71 -4.30
CA ILE A 13 6.86 -10.06 -5.61
C ILE A 13 8.34 -9.83 -5.91
N LYS A 14 9.08 -9.25 -4.96
CA LYS A 14 10.47 -8.81 -5.19
C LYS A 14 11.50 -9.93 -5.19
N GLU A 15 11.33 -10.95 -4.35
CA GLU A 15 12.36 -11.97 -4.11
C GLU A 15 12.08 -13.30 -4.83
N ASN A 16 10.96 -13.44 -5.54
CA ASN A 16 10.55 -14.70 -6.17
C ASN A 16 10.49 -15.90 -5.19
N ARG A 17 10.26 -15.63 -3.90
CA ARG A 17 10.11 -16.65 -2.87
C ARG A 17 8.63 -16.98 -2.66
N PHE A 18 8.18 -18.09 -3.25
CA PHE A 18 6.77 -18.51 -3.20
C PHE A 18 6.26 -18.83 -1.80
N SER A 19 7.14 -19.21 -0.86
CA SER A 19 6.77 -19.46 0.54
C SER A 19 6.14 -18.26 1.23
N PHE A 20 6.39 -17.02 0.76
CA PHE A 20 5.72 -15.85 1.31
C PHE A 20 4.22 -15.81 1.01
N LEU A 21 3.71 -16.49 -0.03
CA LEU A 21 2.28 -16.60 -0.29
C LEU A 21 1.55 -17.32 0.86
N PHE A 22 2.20 -18.34 1.44
CA PHE A 22 1.69 -19.04 2.62
C PHE A 22 1.57 -18.08 3.81
N PHE A 23 2.61 -17.31 4.10
CA PHE A 23 2.59 -16.34 5.20
C PHE A 23 1.58 -15.21 4.98
N THR A 24 1.44 -14.74 3.74
CA THR A 24 0.40 -13.78 3.38
C THR A 24 -0.99 -14.37 3.63
N ALA A 25 -1.25 -15.60 3.19
CA ALA A 25 -2.54 -16.27 3.43
C ALA A 25 -2.84 -16.47 4.92
N LEU A 26 -1.87 -16.95 5.69
CA LEU A 26 -2.00 -17.14 7.14
C LEU A 26 -2.29 -15.82 7.85
N THR A 27 -1.52 -14.78 7.56
CA THR A 27 -1.72 -13.46 8.18
C THR A 27 -3.04 -12.82 7.76
N LEU A 28 -3.50 -13.02 6.52
CA LEU A 28 -4.82 -12.59 6.07
C LEU A 28 -5.93 -13.33 6.80
N ALA A 29 -5.82 -14.64 7.00
CA ALA A 29 -6.82 -15.44 7.71
C ALA A 29 -6.94 -15.00 9.17
N VAL A 30 -5.82 -14.91 9.88
CA VAL A 30 -5.80 -14.44 11.29
C VAL A 30 -6.32 -13.00 11.38
N SER A 31 -5.93 -12.14 10.44
CA SER A 31 -6.42 -10.76 10.43
C SER A 31 -7.92 -10.70 10.14
N LEU A 32 -8.45 -11.57 9.26
CA LEU A 32 -9.87 -11.63 8.93
C LEU A 32 -10.69 -12.08 10.15
N ILE A 33 -10.24 -13.13 10.83
CA ILE A 33 -10.83 -13.62 12.08
C ILE A 33 -10.87 -12.50 13.13
N ALA A 34 -9.79 -11.73 13.25
CA ALA A 34 -9.73 -10.61 14.20
C ALA A 34 -10.59 -9.41 13.76
N HIS A 35 -10.64 -9.11 12.46
CA HIS A 35 -11.33 -7.95 11.91
C HIS A 35 -11.91 -8.25 10.51
N PRO A 36 -13.26 -8.24 10.36
CA PRO A 36 -13.91 -8.56 9.08
C PRO A 36 -13.56 -7.58 7.96
N ASN A 37 -13.19 -6.34 8.30
CA ASN A 37 -12.79 -5.32 7.33
C ASN A 37 -11.54 -5.68 6.52
N VAL A 38 -10.83 -6.75 6.90
CA VAL A 38 -9.69 -7.26 6.13
C VAL A 38 -10.10 -7.75 4.74
N LEU A 39 -11.37 -8.12 4.54
CA LEU A 39 -11.91 -8.45 3.21
C LEU A 39 -11.68 -7.32 2.20
N LEU A 40 -11.67 -6.07 2.66
CA LEU A 40 -11.45 -4.88 1.82
C LEU A 40 -10.03 -4.85 1.21
N TYR A 41 -9.09 -5.60 1.77
CA TYR A 41 -7.73 -5.72 1.22
C TYR A 41 -7.56 -6.85 0.20
N LEU A 42 -8.49 -7.81 0.12
CA LEU A 42 -8.36 -8.93 -0.81
C LEU A 42 -8.13 -8.48 -2.26
N PRO A 43 -8.84 -7.45 -2.80
CA PRO A 43 -8.58 -6.98 -4.15
C PRO A 43 -7.16 -6.42 -4.34
N VAL A 44 -6.52 -5.89 -3.30
CA VAL A 44 -5.13 -5.41 -3.34
C VAL A 44 -4.17 -6.58 -3.57
N PHE A 45 -4.35 -7.69 -2.85
CA PHE A 45 -3.53 -8.89 -3.01
C PHE A 45 -3.80 -9.60 -4.34
N VAL A 46 -5.06 -9.65 -4.77
CA VAL A 46 -5.43 -10.18 -6.10
C VAL A 46 -4.77 -9.35 -7.20
N TYR A 47 -4.83 -8.01 -7.10
CA TYR A 47 -4.17 -7.11 -8.04
C TYR A 47 -2.66 -7.37 -8.13
N LEU A 48 -2.00 -7.50 -6.98
CA LEU A 48 -0.57 -7.79 -6.89
C LEU A 48 -0.18 -9.12 -7.55
N ILE A 49 -0.91 -10.19 -7.23
CA ILE A 49 -0.68 -11.52 -7.81
C ILE A 49 -0.93 -11.48 -9.32
N TRP A 50 -2.02 -10.84 -9.74
CA TRP A 50 -2.37 -10.70 -11.16
C TRP A 50 -1.30 -9.95 -11.95
N GLN A 51 -0.78 -8.83 -11.43
CA GLN A 51 0.28 -8.08 -12.10
C GLN A 51 1.57 -8.91 -12.25
N LYS A 52 1.92 -9.69 -11.23
CA LYS A 52 3.07 -10.59 -11.28
C LYS A 52 2.88 -11.69 -12.33
N LEU A 53 1.73 -12.34 -12.36
CA LEU A 53 1.41 -13.38 -13.35
C LEU A 53 1.36 -12.84 -14.78
N ARG A 54 0.92 -11.59 -14.95
CA ARG A 54 0.92 -10.93 -16.25
C ARG A 54 2.33 -10.60 -16.73
N ALA A 55 3.23 -10.23 -15.82
CA ALA A 55 4.61 -9.90 -16.13
C ALA A 55 5.47 -11.13 -16.43
N GLU A 56 5.22 -12.24 -15.73
CA GLU A 56 5.98 -13.49 -15.80
C GLU A 56 5.01 -14.69 -15.97
N PRO A 57 4.41 -14.91 -17.15
CA PRO A 57 3.44 -15.99 -17.34
C PRO A 57 4.03 -17.39 -17.10
N GLU A 58 5.34 -17.57 -17.31
CA GLU A 58 6.07 -18.83 -17.13
C GLU A 58 6.13 -19.31 -15.67
N ILE A 59 6.02 -18.40 -14.69
CA ILE A 59 6.07 -18.79 -13.26
C ILE A 59 4.76 -19.41 -12.77
N TRP A 60 3.65 -19.29 -13.52
CA TRP A 60 2.33 -19.77 -13.12
C TRP A 60 2.34 -21.24 -12.66
N ARG A 61 2.96 -22.13 -13.44
CA ARG A 61 3.02 -23.57 -13.12
C ARG A 61 3.75 -23.84 -11.80
N ARG A 62 4.76 -23.04 -11.47
CA ARG A 62 5.52 -23.17 -10.21
C ARG A 62 4.79 -22.53 -9.04
N GLN A 63 4.00 -21.49 -9.29
CA GLN A 63 3.31 -20.71 -8.28
C GLN A 63 1.97 -21.33 -7.87
N TRP A 64 1.27 -22.01 -8.79
CA TRP A 64 -0.08 -22.54 -8.54
C TRP A 64 -0.19 -23.42 -7.27
N PRO A 65 0.77 -24.33 -6.96
CA PRO A 65 0.65 -25.15 -5.76
C PRO A 65 0.71 -24.31 -4.48
N TRP A 66 1.48 -23.23 -4.48
CA TRP A 66 1.59 -22.30 -3.35
C TRP A 66 0.35 -21.42 -3.20
N LEU A 67 -0.26 -21.00 -4.32
CA LEU A 67 -1.55 -20.31 -4.30
C LEU A 67 -2.66 -21.23 -3.78
N ALA A 68 -2.69 -22.48 -4.23
CA ALA A 68 -3.67 -23.47 -3.77
C ALA A 68 -3.47 -23.78 -2.28
N ALA A 69 -2.24 -24.05 -1.84
CA ALA A 69 -1.94 -24.30 -0.43
C ALA A 69 -2.28 -23.08 0.44
N GLY A 70 -1.90 -21.87 0.02
CA GLY A 70 -2.27 -20.62 0.70
C GLY A 70 -3.79 -20.43 0.76
N GLY A 71 -4.49 -20.64 -0.36
CA GLY A 71 -5.94 -20.56 -0.44
C GLY A 71 -6.64 -21.55 0.49
N LEU A 72 -6.19 -22.80 0.54
CA LEU A 72 -6.71 -23.83 1.44
C LEU A 72 -6.51 -23.47 2.90
N ILE A 73 -5.35 -22.92 3.27
CA ILE A 73 -5.08 -22.49 4.65
C ILE A 73 -5.94 -21.30 5.02
N PHE A 74 -6.04 -20.31 4.13
CA PHE A 74 -6.90 -19.16 4.36
C PHE A 74 -8.35 -19.58 4.55
N ALA A 75 -8.88 -20.40 3.64
CA ALA A 75 -10.24 -20.90 3.70
C ALA A 75 -10.47 -21.79 4.93
N GLY A 76 -9.56 -22.71 5.23
CA GLY A 76 -9.68 -23.63 6.36
C GLY A 76 -9.68 -22.91 7.71
N LEU A 77 -8.74 -21.99 7.94
CA LEU A 77 -8.69 -21.22 9.19
C LEU A 77 -9.90 -20.30 9.33
N THR A 78 -10.30 -19.62 8.25
CA THR A 78 -11.50 -18.76 8.25
C THR A 78 -12.74 -19.58 8.53
N ALA A 79 -12.93 -20.73 7.87
CA ALA A 79 -14.08 -21.61 8.07
C ALA A 79 -14.12 -22.17 9.49
N LEU A 80 -12.98 -22.56 10.06
CA LEU A 80 -12.90 -23.09 11.43
C LEU A 80 -13.44 -22.11 12.46
N PHE A 81 -13.28 -20.80 12.24
CA PHE A 81 -13.82 -19.76 13.11
C PHE A 81 -15.25 -19.36 12.73
N TYR A 82 -15.48 -19.05 11.45
CA TYR A 82 -16.76 -18.47 11.01
C TYR A 82 -17.89 -19.48 10.89
N VAL A 83 -17.64 -20.77 10.62
CA VAL A 83 -18.73 -21.76 10.55
C VAL A 83 -19.39 -21.95 11.92
N PRO A 84 -18.67 -22.21 13.03
CA PRO A 84 -19.28 -22.26 14.36
C PRO A 84 -19.96 -20.94 14.74
N TYR A 85 -19.28 -19.80 14.49
CA TYR A 85 -19.83 -18.49 14.80
C TYR A 85 -21.15 -18.20 14.09
N LEU A 86 -21.26 -18.52 12.79
CA LEU A 86 -22.47 -18.28 11.99
C LEU A 86 -23.58 -19.31 12.25
N THR A 87 -23.27 -20.43 12.89
CA THR A 87 -24.25 -21.46 13.27
C THR A 87 -24.69 -21.35 14.73
N ASP A 88 -24.17 -20.36 15.46
CA ASP A 88 -24.60 -20.05 16.83
C ASP A 88 -26.09 -19.67 16.85
N PRO A 89 -26.91 -20.25 17.76
CA PRO A 89 -28.34 -19.94 17.85
C PRO A 89 -28.65 -18.45 18.04
N GLU A 90 -27.74 -17.69 18.65
CA GLU A 90 -27.91 -16.27 18.97
C GLU A 90 -27.35 -15.34 17.87
N ILE A 91 -26.86 -15.87 16.74
CA ILE A 91 -26.31 -15.07 15.63
C ILE A 91 -27.32 -14.02 15.11
N GLY A 92 -28.62 -14.28 15.27
CA GLY A 92 -29.68 -13.34 14.95
C GLY A 92 -29.55 -12.00 15.68
N LEU A 93 -29.17 -12.00 16.96
CA LEU A 93 -28.96 -10.78 17.74
C LEU A 93 -27.80 -9.96 17.19
N VAL A 94 -26.74 -10.65 16.77
CA VAL A 94 -25.56 -10.02 16.18
C VAL A 94 -25.91 -9.39 14.83
N TYR A 95 -26.67 -10.09 13.99
CA TYR A 95 -27.16 -9.53 12.73
C TYR A 95 -28.04 -8.31 12.93
N GLN A 96 -28.94 -8.33 13.90
CA GLN A 96 -29.79 -7.17 14.23
C GLN A 96 -28.95 -5.97 14.66
N TYR A 97 -27.97 -6.17 15.55
CA TYR A 97 -27.03 -5.13 15.97
C TYR A 97 -26.25 -4.56 14.79
N PHE A 98 -25.66 -5.40 13.93
CA PHE A 98 -24.90 -4.91 12.78
C PHE A 98 -25.80 -4.22 11.74
N ALA A 99 -27.00 -4.74 11.50
CA ALA A 99 -27.95 -4.14 10.59
C ALA A 99 -28.39 -2.74 11.07
N SER A 100 -28.73 -2.57 12.36
CA SER A 100 -29.20 -1.29 12.89
C SER A 100 -28.09 -0.27 13.10
N GLU A 101 -26.96 -0.70 13.68
CA GLU A 101 -25.91 0.21 14.14
C GLU A 101 -24.83 0.45 13.09
N ARG A 102 -24.52 -0.54 12.23
CA ARG A 102 -23.32 -0.50 11.39
C ARG A 102 -23.59 -0.39 9.90
N VAL A 103 -24.52 -1.18 9.37
CA VAL A 103 -24.88 -1.16 7.94
C VAL A 103 -25.92 -0.08 7.69
N GLY A 104 -26.96 -0.03 8.52
CA GLY A 104 -28.11 0.85 8.35
C GLY A 104 -29.01 0.47 7.17
N GLU A 105 -29.97 1.33 6.86
CA GLU A 105 -31.03 1.06 5.86
C GLU A 105 -30.71 1.58 4.44
N ALA A 106 -29.76 2.51 4.32
CA ALA A 106 -29.40 3.09 3.03
C ALA A 106 -28.42 2.19 2.29
N LEU A 107 -28.59 2.08 0.97
CA LEU A 107 -27.68 1.30 0.13
C LEU A 107 -26.27 1.90 0.09
N LEU A 108 -26.19 3.22 0.05
CA LEU A 108 -24.94 3.98 0.01
C LEU A 108 -25.05 5.23 0.88
N TYR A 109 -23.98 5.50 1.61
CA TYR A 109 -23.83 6.67 2.49
C TYR A 109 -22.91 7.71 1.86
N ASN A 110 -22.85 8.90 2.44
CA ASN A 110 -21.81 9.88 2.13
C ASN A 110 -21.28 10.44 3.45
N LEU A 111 -20.32 9.72 4.04
CA LEU A 111 -19.71 10.04 5.33
C LEU A 111 -18.37 10.76 5.20
N VAL A 112 -18.11 11.42 4.06
CA VAL A 112 -16.81 12.06 3.79
C VAL A 112 -16.49 13.11 4.85
N TRP A 113 -17.47 13.91 5.26
CA TRP A 113 -17.29 14.90 6.31
C TRP A 113 -17.09 14.26 7.69
N ASN A 114 -17.86 13.21 7.99
CA ASN A 114 -17.79 12.51 9.27
C ASN A 114 -16.40 11.96 9.56
N ILE A 115 -15.67 11.50 8.53
CA ILE A 115 -14.26 11.10 8.69
C ILE A 115 -13.44 12.18 9.39
N PHE A 116 -13.55 13.43 8.95
CA PHE A 116 -12.71 14.49 9.51
C PHE A 116 -13.10 14.77 10.94
N VAL A 117 -14.39 14.72 11.27
CA VAL A 117 -14.88 14.87 12.65
C VAL A 117 -14.36 13.72 13.52
N GLU A 118 -14.50 12.48 13.07
CA GLU A 118 -14.04 11.30 13.79
C GLU A 118 -12.51 11.27 13.94
N ASP A 119 -11.75 11.70 12.93
CA ASP A 119 -10.28 11.78 13.01
C ASP A 119 -9.83 12.68 14.16
N THR A 120 -10.53 13.77 14.44
CA THR A 120 -10.19 14.66 15.56
C THR A 120 -10.31 13.99 16.93
N LEU A 121 -11.07 12.89 17.05
CA LEU A 121 -11.20 12.13 18.30
C LEU A 121 -10.01 11.20 18.54
N TYR A 122 -9.32 10.79 17.47
CA TYR A 122 -8.25 9.79 17.53
C TYR A 122 -6.86 10.35 17.24
N THR A 123 -6.78 11.52 16.60
CA THR A 123 -5.52 12.12 16.18
C THR A 123 -5.54 13.65 16.38
N THR A 124 -4.54 14.35 15.85
CA THR A 124 -4.48 15.81 15.93
C THR A 124 -5.30 16.46 14.81
N TYR A 125 -5.84 17.65 15.05
CA TYR A 125 -6.61 18.43 14.05
C TYR A 125 -5.89 18.65 12.71
N TYR A 126 -4.55 18.55 12.69
CA TYR A 126 -3.74 18.77 11.51
C TYR A 126 -3.41 17.49 10.73
N HIS A 127 -3.68 16.31 11.30
CA HIS A 127 -3.26 15.03 10.73
C HIS A 127 -3.92 14.74 9.38
N ALA A 128 -5.26 14.59 9.31
CA ALA A 128 -5.95 14.36 8.04
C ALA A 128 -5.72 15.47 6.99
N PRO A 129 -5.77 16.78 7.32
CA PRO A 129 -5.49 17.84 6.35
C PRO A 129 -4.11 17.74 5.69
N VAL A 130 -3.06 17.42 6.46
CA VAL A 130 -1.71 17.22 5.93
C VAL A 130 -1.67 16.00 5.00
N LEU A 131 -2.31 14.89 5.39
CA LEU A 131 -2.39 13.70 4.54
C LEU A 131 -3.17 13.96 3.24
N VAL A 132 -4.24 14.76 3.28
CA VAL A 132 -4.98 15.19 2.07
C VAL A 132 -4.08 16.02 1.16
N ALA A 133 -3.38 17.02 1.71
CA ALA A 133 -2.52 17.90 0.93
C ALA A 133 -1.38 17.13 0.24
N LEU A 134 -0.74 16.20 0.96
CA LEU A 134 0.31 15.34 0.42
C LEU A 134 -0.24 14.36 -0.62
N LEU A 135 -1.43 13.78 -0.41
CA LEU A 135 -2.07 12.96 -1.43
C LEU A 135 -2.40 13.77 -2.70
N ALA A 136 -2.93 14.99 -2.54
CA ALA A 136 -3.22 15.89 -3.65
C ALA A 136 -1.96 16.25 -4.45
N TRP A 137 -0.85 16.52 -3.75
CA TRP A 137 0.47 16.71 -4.38
C TRP A 137 0.84 15.50 -5.24
N LEU A 138 0.82 14.29 -4.65
CA LEU A 138 1.18 13.06 -5.35
C LEU A 138 0.31 12.81 -6.57
N LEU A 139 -1.02 12.97 -6.42
CA LEU A 139 -1.97 12.85 -7.53
C LEU A 139 -1.65 13.86 -8.63
N GLY A 140 -1.47 15.13 -8.29
CA GLY A 140 -1.09 16.19 -9.24
C GLY A 140 0.16 15.83 -10.04
N ARG A 141 1.20 15.34 -9.37
CA ARG A 141 2.47 14.92 -10.00
C ARG A 141 2.28 13.75 -10.96
N HIS A 142 1.43 12.78 -10.64
CA HIS A 142 1.17 11.63 -11.49
C HIS A 142 0.25 11.97 -12.68
N PHE A 143 -0.81 12.74 -12.48
CA PHE A 143 -1.70 13.18 -13.55
C PHE A 143 -1.01 14.18 -14.50
N ALA A 144 -0.13 15.04 -14.00
CA ALA A 144 0.65 15.96 -14.83
C ALA A 144 1.51 15.25 -15.90
N GLN A 145 1.88 13.97 -15.68
CA GLN A 145 2.63 13.18 -16.65
C GLN A 145 1.83 12.88 -17.93
N TRP A 146 0.50 13.04 -17.89
CA TRP A 146 -0.39 12.92 -19.04
C TRP A 146 -0.64 14.26 -19.74
N GLY A 147 0.05 15.33 -19.32
CA GLY A 147 -0.12 16.68 -19.85
C GLY A 147 -1.45 17.31 -19.42
N TRP A 148 -1.99 18.19 -20.27
CA TRP A 148 -3.21 18.96 -19.96
C TRP A 148 -4.44 18.08 -19.71
N ARG A 149 -4.56 16.93 -20.41
CA ARG A 149 -5.68 15.99 -20.23
C ARG A 149 -5.73 15.42 -18.82
N GLY A 150 -4.57 15.10 -18.25
CA GLY A 150 -4.47 14.62 -16.87
C GLY A 150 -4.90 15.69 -15.87
N TRP A 151 -4.52 16.95 -16.08
CA TRP A 151 -4.96 18.08 -15.26
C TRP A 151 -6.46 18.33 -15.34
N VAL A 152 -7.04 18.35 -16.54
CA VAL A 152 -8.49 18.52 -16.73
C VAL A 152 -9.25 17.42 -16.01
N LEU A 153 -8.82 16.16 -16.16
CA LEU A 153 -9.43 15.03 -15.47
C LEU A 153 -9.32 15.15 -13.94
N LEU A 154 -8.14 15.45 -13.42
CA LEU A 154 -7.91 15.60 -11.98
C LEU A 154 -8.73 16.75 -11.39
N ILE A 155 -8.72 17.92 -12.03
CA ILE A 155 -9.49 19.09 -11.58
C ILE A 155 -10.99 18.78 -11.63
N GLY A 156 -11.50 18.22 -12.74
CA GLY A 156 -12.91 17.87 -12.87
C GLY A 156 -13.37 16.88 -11.80
N LEU A 157 -12.59 15.83 -11.54
CA LEU A 157 -12.87 14.87 -10.47
C LEU A 157 -12.75 15.48 -9.08
N SER A 158 -11.78 16.38 -8.86
CA SER A 158 -11.61 17.05 -7.57
C SER A 158 -12.78 17.98 -7.26
N LEU A 159 -13.27 18.73 -8.26
CA LEU A 159 -14.47 19.56 -8.14
C LEU A 159 -15.71 18.70 -7.85
N ALA A 160 -15.84 17.56 -8.51
CA ALA A 160 -16.92 16.61 -8.24
C ALA A 160 -16.84 16.03 -6.82
N ILE A 161 -15.65 15.67 -6.34
CA ILE A 161 -15.41 15.24 -4.95
C ILE A 161 -15.80 16.34 -3.96
N ILE A 162 -15.36 17.58 -4.19
CA ILE A 162 -15.70 18.72 -3.33
C ILE A 162 -17.21 18.94 -3.29
N SER A 163 -17.91 18.80 -4.42
CA SER A 163 -19.36 18.97 -4.45
C SER A 163 -20.11 17.87 -3.70
N THR A 164 -19.52 16.68 -3.49
CA THR A 164 -20.12 15.66 -2.60
C THR A 164 -20.21 16.12 -1.15
N VAL A 165 -19.32 17.03 -0.72
CA VAL A 165 -19.33 17.58 0.64
C VAL A 165 -20.12 18.90 0.68
N ALA A 166 -19.92 19.77 -0.32
CA ALA A 166 -20.54 21.09 -0.34
C ALA A 166 -22.04 21.06 -0.70
N ALA A 167 -22.47 20.10 -1.52
CA ALA A 167 -23.85 19.95 -1.98
C ALA A 167 -24.28 18.47 -1.99
N PRO A 168 -24.30 17.79 -0.82
CA PRO A 168 -24.53 16.35 -0.75
C PRO A 168 -25.88 15.93 -1.33
N ALA A 169 -26.91 16.78 -1.22
CA ALA A 169 -28.24 16.52 -1.78
C ALA A 169 -28.24 16.39 -3.32
N ALA A 170 -27.32 17.06 -4.02
CA ALA A 170 -27.20 16.97 -5.48
C ALA A 170 -26.75 15.58 -5.97
N TRP A 171 -26.20 14.76 -5.07
CA TRP A 171 -25.72 13.41 -5.37
C TRP A 171 -26.74 12.32 -5.01
N ILE A 172 -27.92 12.68 -4.51
CA ILE A 172 -28.98 11.73 -4.19
C ILE A 172 -29.95 11.67 -5.37
N ILE A 173 -30.06 10.51 -6.01
CA ILE A 173 -31.04 10.25 -7.06
C ILE A 173 -32.01 9.18 -6.56
N ALA A 174 -33.28 9.58 -6.40
CA ALA A 174 -34.30 8.78 -5.74
C ALA A 174 -33.88 8.36 -4.32
N LYS A 175 -33.47 7.10 -4.13
CA LYS A 175 -33.02 6.53 -2.84
C LYS A 175 -31.54 6.15 -2.82
N VAL A 176 -30.79 6.45 -3.89
CA VAL A 176 -29.40 6.04 -4.04
C VAL A 176 -28.49 7.26 -3.97
N ASN A 177 -27.47 7.18 -3.11
CA ASN A 177 -26.43 8.20 -3.02
C ASN A 177 -25.28 7.88 -3.99
N LEU A 178 -25.09 8.73 -5.00
CA LEU A 178 -24.06 8.58 -6.02
C LEU A 178 -22.75 9.30 -5.68
N ALA A 179 -22.58 9.81 -4.46
CA ALA A 179 -21.36 10.50 -4.04
C ALA A 179 -20.10 9.63 -4.17
N PHE A 180 -20.21 8.29 -4.17
CA PHE A 180 -19.07 7.39 -4.38
C PHE A 180 -18.48 7.45 -5.79
N VAL A 181 -19.26 7.86 -6.80
CA VAL A 181 -18.90 7.81 -8.22
C VAL A 181 -17.61 8.59 -8.52
N PRO A 182 -17.44 9.87 -8.14
CA PRO A 182 -16.21 10.60 -8.43
C PRO A 182 -14.96 9.99 -7.76
N TYR A 183 -15.09 9.36 -6.59
CA TYR A 183 -13.99 8.66 -5.91
C TYR A 183 -13.61 7.36 -6.61
N ALA A 184 -14.61 6.59 -7.07
CA ALA A 184 -14.39 5.39 -7.87
C ALA A 184 -13.72 5.74 -9.20
N LEU A 185 -14.20 6.77 -9.88
CA LEU A 185 -13.60 7.27 -11.13
C LEU A 185 -12.17 7.77 -10.94
N LEU A 186 -11.89 8.52 -9.86
CA LEU A 186 -10.51 8.93 -9.52
C LEU A 186 -9.62 7.71 -9.30
N SER A 187 -10.12 6.70 -8.59
CA SER A 187 -9.35 5.49 -8.34
C SER A 187 -9.06 4.73 -9.63
N LEU A 188 -10.05 4.52 -10.48
CA LEU A 188 -9.89 3.86 -11.78
C LEU A 188 -8.95 4.65 -12.70
N ALA A 189 -9.10 5.97 -12.77
CA ALA A 189 -8.24 6.84 -13.57
C ALA A 189 -6.78 6.75 -13.10
N PHE A 190 -6.53 6.78 -11.79
CA PHE A 190 -5.19 6.62 -11.24
C PHE A 190 -4.59 5.25 -11.55
N MET A 191 -5.39 4.18 -11.43
CA MET A 191 -4.98 2.82 -11.78
C MET A 191 -4.67 2.64 -13.26
N ALA A 192 -5.31 3.42 -14.14
CA ALA A 192 -5.09 3.43 -15.58
C ALA A 192 -3.85 4.24 -16.00
N LEU A 193 -3.24 5.04 -15.12
CA LEU A 193 -2.06 5.84 -15.49
C LEU A 193 -0.88 4.94 -15.92
N PRO A 194 -0.32 5.14 -17.13
CA PRO A 194 0.66 4.21 -17.69
C PRO A 194 2.05 4.29 -17.05
N ARG A 195 2.38 5.43 -16.43
CA ARG A 195 3.72 5.71 -15.87
C ARG A 195 3.80 5.54 -14.36
N THR A 196 2.69 5.26 -13.70
CA THR A 196 2.63 4.97 -12.26
C THR A 196 3.06 3.52 -12.01
N SER A 197 4.01 3.31 -11.10
CA SER A 197 4.51 1.97 -10.77
C SER A 197 3.43 1.11 -10.11
N VAL A 198 3.61 -0.21 -10.19
CA VAL A 198 2.70 -1.19 -9.56
C VAL A 198 2.67 -0.99 -8.05
N GLU A 199 3.81 -0.66 -7.44
CA GLU A 199 3.92 -0.40 -6.00
C GLU A 199 3.03 0.77 -5.57
N ILE A 200 3.11 1.91 -6.26
CA ILE A 200 2.30 3.08 -5.93
C ILE A 200 0.81 2.78 -6.16
N LYS A 201 0.45 2.11 -7.26
CA LYS A 201 -0.93 1.68 -7.54
C LYS A 201 -1.47 0.75 -6.44
N THR A 202 -0.63 -0.14 -5.94
CA THR A 202 -1.00 -1.07 -4.85
C THR A 202 -1.25 -0.34 -3.55
N ILE A 203 -0.35 0.56 -3.15
CA ILE A 203 -0.54 1.37 -1.94
C ILE A 203 -1.78 2.25 -2.10
N PHE A 204 -2.02 2.78 -3.30
CA PHE A 204 -3.22 3.53 -3.61
C PHE A 204 -4.50 2.70 -3.45
N LEU A 205 -4.55 1.46 -3.96
CA LEU A 205 -5.68 0.55 -3.70
C LEU A 205 -5.83 0.19 -2.22
N TRP A 206 -4.71 -0.01 -1.51
CA TRP A 206 -4.71 -0.24 -0.06
C TRP A 206 -5.37 0.94 0.67
N PHE A 207 -5.11 2.16 0.24
CA PHE A 207 -5.78 3.34 0.78
C PHE A 207 -7.25 3.45 0.33
N SER A 208 -7.51 3.41 -0.97
CA SER A 208 -8.80 3.85 -1.53
C SER A 208 -9.93 2.84 -1.33
N LEU A 209 -9.65 1.53 -1.34
CA LEU A 209 -10.70 0.52 -1.18
C LEU A 209 -11.28 0.52 0.23
N PRO A 210 -10.48 0.44 1.32
CA PRO A 210 -11.04 0.48 2.66
C PRO A 210 -11.67 1.83 2.97
N LEU A 211 -11.05 2.94 2.55
CA LEU A 211 -11.64 4.26 2.74
C LEU A 211 -13.00 4.37 2.03
N GLY A 212 -13.07 3.98 0.75
CA GLY A 212 -14.31 4.01 0.00
C GLY A 212 -15.41 3.15 0.62
N ALA A 213 -15.08 1.93 1.05
CA ALA A 213 -16.04 1.08 1.73
C ALA A 213 -16.55 1.70 3.05
N LEU A 214 -15.66 2.26 3.87
CA LEU A 214 -16.05 2.88 5.14
C LEU A 214 -16.91 4.14 4.94
N VAL A 215 -16.64 4.92 3.90
CA VAL A 215 -17.37 6.17 3.62
C VAL A 215 -18.74 5.93 3.01
N PHE A 216 -18.82 4.95 2.11
CA PHE A 216 -19.98 4.79 1.23
C PHE A 216 -20.81 3.55 1.56
N LEU A 217 -20.29 2.54 2.27
CA LEU A 217 -21.00 1.28 2.57
C LEU A 217 -21.34 1.06 4.04
N ALA A 218 -20.78 1.85 4.97
CA ALA A 218 -21.08 1.75 6.39
C ALA A 218 -21.83 2.99 6.87
N LYS A 219 -22.80 2.81 7.76
CA LYS A 219 -23.52 3.88 8.47
C LYS A 219 -22.64 4.53 9.54
N ASP A 220 -21.80 3.74 10.20
CA ASP A 220 -20.89 4.18 11.25
C ASP A 220 -19.52 3.50 11.10
N ALA A 221 -18.50 4.30 10.83
CA ALA A 221 -17.12 3.88 10.62
C ALA A 221 -16.17 4.36 11.73
N SER A 222 -16.71 4.89 12.84
CA SER A 222 -15.99 5.64 13.88
C SER A 222 -14.78 4.96 14.51
N ASN A 223 -14.62 3.64 14.38
CA ASN A 223 -13.45 2.90 14.91
C ASN A 223 -12.63 2.19 13.84
N HIS A 224 -13.03 2.31 12.58
CA HIS A 224 -12.46 1.53 11.48
C HIS A 224 -11.65 2.38 10.50
N ILE A 225 -11.71 3.71 10.58
CA ILE A 225 -10.93 4.60 9.71
C ILE A 225 -9.42 4.31 9.73
N GLN A 226 -8.89 3.87 10.87
CA GLN A 226 -7.48 3.55 11.06
C GLN A 226 -6.96 2.47 10.09
N ILE A 227 -7.84 1.64 9.54
CA ILE A 227 -7.46 0.63 8.55
C ILE A 227 -6.93 1.30 7.27
N ALA A 228 -7.54 2.41 6.84
CA ALA A 228 -7.13 3.16 5.65
C ALA A 228 -5.83 3.97 5.87
N TYR A 229 -5.53 4.36 7.11
CA TYR A 229 -4.39 5.22 7.45
C TYR A 229 -3.04 4.61 7.13
N THR A 230 -2.91 3.29 7.15
CA THR A 230 -1.64 2.67 6.77
C THR A 230 -1.32 2.94 5.30
N GLY A 231 -2.29 2.76 4.40
CA GLY A 231 -2.12 3.08 2.98
C GLY A 231 -1.92 4.58 2.77
N TRP A 232 -2.71 5.40 3.47
CA TRP A 232 -2.65 6.86 3.35
C TRP A 232 -1.29 7.43 3.79
N ALA A 233 -0.79 7.02 4.95
CA ALA A 233 0.51 7.47 5.47
C ALA A 233 1.66 7.04 4.56
N LEU A 234 1.61 5.85 3.94
CA LEU A 234 2.61 5.42 2.96
C LEU A 234 2.59 6.31 1.71
N LEU A 235 1.42 6.66 1.18
CA LEU A 235 1.31 7.61 0.06
C LEU A 235 1.82 8.99 0.46
N ALA A 236 1.49 9.46 1.66
CA ALA A 236 1.93 10.75 2.17
C ALA A 236 3.46 10.80 2.35
N ALA A 237 4.08 9.72 2.84
CA ALA A 237 5.53 9.62 2.94
C ALA A 237 6.20 9.70 1.55
N LEU A 238 5.65 9.00 0.54
CA LEU A 238 6.12 9.09 -0.85
C LEU A 238 5.94 10.51 -1.42
N ALA A 239 4.81 11.16 -1.13
CA ALA A 239 4.55 12.52 -1.53
C ALA A 239 5.54 13.51 -0.89
N LEU A 240 5.85 13.33 0.39
CA LEU A 240 6.76 14.19 1.13
C LEU A 240 8.20 14.08 0.58
N VAL A 241 8.66 12.86 0.26
CA VAL A 241 9.97 12.65 -0.38
C VAL A 241 9.99 13.27 -1.78
N ASP A 242 8.92 13.13 -2.57
CA ASP A 242 8.82 13.76 -3.90
C ASP A 242 8.82 15.29 -3.80
N LEU A 243 8.07 15.86 -2.86
CA LEU A 243 8.01 17.29 -2.59
C LEU A 243 9.37 17.82 -2.13
N TRP A 244 10.03 17.15 -1.19
CA TRP A 244 11.37 17.50 -0.73
C TRP A 244 12.38 17.52 -1.88
N ASN A 245 12.37 16.48 -2.72
CA ASN A 245 13.24 16.43 -3.90
C ASN A 245 12.90 17.54 -4.89
N TYR A 246 11.61 17.83 -5.11
CA TYR A 246 11.19 18.92 -5.98
C TYR A 246 11.73 20.28 -5.50
N LEU A 247 11.62 20.55 -4.20
CA LEU A 247 12.10 21.81 -3.59
C LEU A 247 13.63 21.93 -3.64
N ASN A 248 14.36 20.84 -3.42
CA ASN A 248 15.84 20.88 -3.45
C ASN A 248 16.43 20.81 -4.87
N ILE A 249 15.78 20.15 -5.81
CA ILE A 249 16.23 20.08 -7.22
C ILE A 249 15.86 21.38 -7.97
N ALA A 250 14.89 22.16 -7.49
CA ALA A 250 14.62 23.49 -8.02
C ALA A 250 15.86 24.41 -7.97
N ASP A 251 16.84 24.10 -7.11
CA ASP A 251 18.12 24.80 -7.02
C ASP A 251 19.17 24.32 -8.06
N ASN A 252 18.98 23.15 -8.69
CA ASN A 252 19.90 22.57 -9.68
C ASN A 252 19.12 21.98 -10.88
N ARG A 253 18.90 22.79 -11.91
CA ARG A 253 18.09 22.48 -13.11
C ARG A 253 18.48 21.15 -13.79
N LYS A 254 17.78 20.07 -13.45
CA LYS A 254 17.41 18.89 -14.26
C LYS A 254 16.49 17.98 -13.42
N THR A 255 15.19 18.27 -13.40
CA THR A 255 14.20 17.48 -12.67
C THR A 255 13.96 16.13 -13.36
N LEU A 256 14.35 15.03 -12.70
CA LEU A 256 13.92 13.69 -13.10
C LEU A 256 12.46 13.49 -12.70
N PRO A 257 11.64 12.79 -13.52
CA PRO A 257 10.25 12.52 -13.17
C PRO A 257 10.12 11.65 -11.90
N PRO A 258 9.00 11.74 -11.16
CA PRO A 258 8.77 10.99 -9.91
C PRO A 258 8.94 9.47 -10.06
N SER A 259 8.57 8.93 -11.23
CA SER A 259 8.64 7.49 -11.52
C SER A 259 10.08 6.95 -11.61
N THR A 260 11.07 7.83 -11.79
CA THR A 260 12.50 7.46 -11.79
C THR A 260 13.09 7.37 -10.39
N VAL A 261 12.61 8.17 -9.44
CA VAL A 261 13.12 8.19 -8.06
C VAL A 261 12.77 6.91 -7.32
N TYR A 262 11.59 6.35 -7.60
CA TYR A 262 11.10 5.14 -6.94
C TYR A 262 11.32 3.86 -7.74
N ARG A 263 12.04 3.93 -8.87
CA ARG A 263 12.54 2.73 -9.54
C ARG A 263 13.70 2.19 -8.70
N LEU A 264 13.37 1.27 -7.79
CA LEU A 264 14.37 0.42 -7.16
C LEU A 264 15.20 -0.23 -8.29
N PRO A 265 16.53 -0.23 -8.20
CA PRO A 265 17.39 -0.77 -9.25
C PRO A 265 16.93 -2.19 -9.60
N SER A 266 16.58 -2.39 -10.87
CA SER A 266 16.09 -3.69 -11.34
C SER A 266 17.20 -4.72 -11.15
N THR A 267 16.95 -5.73 -10.31
CA THR A 267 17.83 -6.88 -10.10
C THR A 267 18.00 -7.75 -11.35
N THR A 268 17.24 -7.47 -12.42
CA THR A 268 17.44 -8.05 -13.76
C THR A 268 18.51 -7.34 -14.59
N GLY A 269 19.08 -6.26 -14.06
CA GLY A 269 20.44 -5.93 -14.43
C GLY A 269 21.28 -7.12 -14.01
N ARG A 270 21.70 -7.95 -14.98
CA ARG A 270 23.03 -8.56 -14.95
C ARG A 270 23.88 -7.51 -14.25
N TYR A 271 24.54 -7.88 -13.17
CA TYR A 271 25.67 -7.11 -12.71
C TYR A 271 26.55 -6.98 -13.96
N CYS A 272 26.36 -5.91 -14.74
CA CYS A 272 27.39 -5.34 -15.54
C CYS A 272 28.41 -5.11 -14.45
N CYS A 273 29.36 -6.04 -14.38
CA CYS A 273 30.69 -5.75 -13.95
C CYS A 273 30.99 -4.44 -14.67
N LEU A 274 30.71 -3.31 -13.99
CA LEU A 274 31.46 -2.10 -14.22
C LEU A 274 32.89 -2.64 -14.30
N PRO A 275 33.58 -2.49 -15.44
CA PRO A 275 34.94 -2.98 -15.55
C PRO A 275 35.62 -2.44 -14.32
N CYS A 276 36.01 -3.35 -13.42
CA CYS A 276 36.74 -2.99 -12.23
C CYS A 276 37.83 -2.08 -12.75
N PRO A 277 37.90 -0.80 -12.36
CA PRO A 277 38.93 0.09 -12.88
C PRO A 277 40.21 -0.69 -12.63
N ARG A 278 40.92 -1.02 -13.72
CA ARG A 278 42.21 -1.71 -13.62
C ARG A 278 42.97 -0.89 -12.59
N ARG A 279 43.17 -1.46 -11.40
CA ARG A 279 44.07 -0.85 -10.44
C ARG A 279 45.34 -0.61 -11.24
N PRO A 280 45.83 0.64 -11.35
CA PRO A 280 47.18 0.82 -11.84
C PRO A 280 48.04 -0.13 -11.00
N ALA A 281 48.89 -0.90 -11.67
CA ALA A 281 49.83 -1.78 -11.01
C ALA A 281 50.68 -0.90 -10.09
N HIS A 282 50.28 -0.80 -8.83
CA HIS A 282 51.13 -0.21 -7.82
C HIS A 282 52.32 -1.16 -7.71
N PRO A 283 53.56 -0.67 -7.88
CA PRO A 283 54.73 -1.47 -7.57
C PRO A 283 54.57 -1.95 -6.13
N LEU A 284 54.72 -3.25 -5.94
CA LEU A 284 54.75 -3.90 -4.64
C LEU A 284 55.84 -3.22 -3.81
N LEU A 285 55.45 -2.28 -2.96
CA LEU A 285 56.34 -1.80 -1.91
C LEU A 285 56.57 -2.98 -0.95
N PRO A 286 57.83 -3.28 -0.59
CA PRO A 286 58.14 -4.36 0.33
C PRO A 286 57.42 -4.11 1.65
N VAL A 287 56.61 -5.09 2.06
CA VAL A 287 55.98 -5.11 3.38
C VAL A 287 57.10 -5.19 4.43
N PRO A 288 57.21 -4.22 5.35
CA PRO A 288 58.16 -4.34 6.45
C PRO A 288 57.72 -5.52 7.32
N LEU A 289 58.62 -6.48 7.48
CA LEU A 289 58.49 -7.58 8.44
C LEU A 289 58.29 -6.98 9.83
N LEU A 290 57.06 -7.04 10.33
CA LEU A 290 56.75 -6.80 11.73
C LEU A 290 57.49 -7.84 12.57
N ARG A 291 58.56 -7.39 13.23
CA ARG A 291 59.27 -8.11 14.29
C ARG A 291 58.26 -8.53 15.35
N ARG A 292 58.15 -9.84 15.61
CA ARG A 292 57.41 -10.35 16.77
C ARG A 292 58.11 -9.90 18.05
N PRO A 293 57.43 -9.24 19.00
CA PRO A 293 57.94 -9.04 20.34
C PRO A 293 57.68 -10.33 21.14
N GLY A 294 58.73 -11.04 21.57
CA GLY A 294 58.49 -12.25 22.36
C GLY A 294 59.66 -13.15 22.75
N ASP A 295 60.87 -12.99 22.20
CA ASP A 295 61.99 -13.88 22.55
C ASP A 295 63.04 -13.16 23.41
N ASN A 296 62.74 -13.02 24.71
CA ASN A 296 63.76 -12.83 25.75
C ASN A 296 63.82 -14.13 26.57
N LEU A 297 64.65 -15.06 26.11
CA LEU A 297 65.11 -16.21 26.89
C LEU A 297 66.05 -15.71 27.98
N LEU A 298 65.61 -15.83 29.23
CA LEU A 298 66.43 -15.71 30.43
C LEU A 298 67.39 -16.91 30.50
N ALA A 299 68.69 -16.63 30.44
CA ALA A 299 69.75 -17.54 30.85
C ALA A 299 70.77 -16.73 31.68
N GLY A 300 71.08 -17.21 32.89
CA GLY A 300 72.13 -16.64 33.76
C GLY A 300 71.67 -16.49 35.21
N GLN A 301 71.80 -17.53 36.04
CA GLN A 301 72.92 -17.73 36.99
C GLN A 301 72.72 -17.04 38.35
N ALA A 302 72.29 -17.82 39.34
CA ALA A 302 72.92 -18.04 40.66
C ALA A 302 72.00 -18.93 41.52
#